data_AF-U6DM79-F1
#
_entry.id   AF-U6DM79-F1
#
_cell.length_a   1.000
_cell.length_b   1.000
_cell.length_c   1.000
_cell.angle_alpha   90.00
_cell.angle_beta   90.00
_cell.angle_gamma   90.00
#
_symmetry.space_group_name_H-M   'P 1'
#
loop_
_entity.id
_entity.type
_entity.pdbx_description
1 polymer ?
#
loop_
_entity_poly.entity_id
_entity_poly.type
_entity_poly.pdbx_seq_one_letter_code
_entity_poly.pdbx_strand_id
1 'polypeptide(L)'
;EEEEEEGEGDEAGPEGALGKSPFQLTAEDVYDISYVMGRELMALGSDPRVTQLQFKIVRVLEMLETLVNEGNLTVEELRMERDNLRKEVEGLRTEGSAASREVDLGPDKMVVDLTDPNRPRFTLQELRDVL
;
A
#
# COMPACT_ATOMS: atom_id res chain seq x y z
N GLU A 1 35.85 29.60 -15.51
CA GLU A 1 34.47 29.18 -15.24
C GLU A 1 33.96 28.57 -16.52
N GLU A 2 34.26 27.29 -16.71
CA GLU A 2 33.53 26.43 -17.64
C GLU A 2 33.06 25.31 -16.74
N GLU A 3 31.84 25.44 -16.25
CA GLU A 3 31.16 24.43 -15.47
C GLU A 3 30.90 23.26 -16.42
N GLU A 4 31.61 22.16 -16.19
CA GLU A 4 31.26 20.86 -16.75
C GLU A 4 29.90 20.48 -16.13
N GLU A 5 28.81 20.78 -16.86
CA GLU A 5 27.56 20.05 -16.64
C GLU A 5 27.86 18.59 -16.97
N GLU A 6 28.10 17.80 -15.92
CA GLU A 6 27.99 16.35 -15.95
C GLU A 6 26.56 16.04 -16.41
N GLY A 7 26.41 15.81 -17.71
CA GLY A 7 25.18 15.30 -18.28
C GLY A 7 24.85 13.99 -17.58
N GLU A 8 23.79 14.00 -16.77
CA GLU A 8 23.04 12.81 -16.38
C GLU A 8 22.74 12.05 -17.68
N GLY A 9 23.53 11.00 -17.92
CA GLY A 9 23.42 10.18 -19.12
C GLY A 9 22.10 9.46 -19.09
N ASP A 10 21.09 10.07 -19.69
CA ASP A 10 19.91 9.50 -20.30
C ASP A 10 19.67 8.00 -19.98
N GLU A 11 19.19 7.71 -18.75
CA GLU A 11 18.60 6.41 -18.39
C GLU A 11 17.27 6.16 -19.13
N ALA A 12 16.97 6.91 -20.19
CA ALA A 12 15.75 6.80 -20.99
C ALA A 12 15.76 5.62 -21.98
N GLY A 13 16.87 4.87 -22.06
CA GLY A 13 16.95 3.65 -22.86
C GLY A 13 16.34 2.43 -22.14
N PRO A 14 16.00 1.36 -22.88
CA PRO A 14 15.47 0.12 -22.29
C PRO A 14 16.47 -0.58 -21.34
N GLU A 15 17.73 -0.13 -21.33
CA GLU A 15 18.77 -0.58 -20.39
C GLU A 15 18.54 -0.05 -18.97
N GLY A 16 17.85 1.09 -18.80
CA GLY A 16 17.54 1.66 -17.49
C GLY A 16 16.65 0.75 -16.63
N ALA A 17 15.82 -0.10 -17.25
CA ALA A 17 14.97 -1.06 -16.55
C ALA A 17 15.76 -2.06 -15.68
N LEU A 18 17.00 -2.41 -16.06
CA LEU A 18 17.87 -3.31 -15.28
C LEU A 18 18.41 -2.67 -14.00
N GLY A 19 18.46 -1.33 -13.92
CA GLY A 19 18.89 -0.59 -12.75
C GLY A 19 17.80 -0.42 -11.68
N LYS A 20 16.53 -0.69 -12.03
CA LYS A 20 15.39 -0.48 -11.12
C LYS A 20 15.38 -1.50 -9.99
N SER A 21 14.83 -1.08 -8.85
CA SER A 21 14.54 -2.00 -7.75
C SER A 21 13.52 -3.05 -8.20
N PRO A 22 13.69 -4.35 -7.87
CA PRO A 22 12.75 -5.40 -8.26
C PRO A 22 11.31 -5.15 -7.81
N PHE A 23 11.12 -4.45 -6.69
CA PHE A 23 9.81 -4.11 -6.14
C PHE A 23 9.16 -2.88 -6.79
N GLN A 24 9.88 -2.21 -7.71
CA GLN A 24 9.42 -1.04 -8.45
C GLN A 24 9.27 -1.34 -9.94
N LEU A 25 9.53 -2.58 -10.37
CA LEU A 25 9.35 -2.99 -11.75
C LEU A 25 7.88 -2.92 -12.16
N THR A 26 7.68 -2.58 -13.41
CA THR A 26 6.40 -2.63 -14.12
C THR A 26 6.46 -3.67 -15.23
N ALA A 27 5.31 -4.01 -15.83
CA ALA A 27 5.29 -4.91 -16.99
C ALA A 27 6.09 -4.31 -18.18
N GLU A 28 6.06 -2.99 -18.33
CA GLU A 28 6.85 -2.26 -19.33
C GLU A 28 8.35 -2.48 -19.14
N ASP A 29 8.84 -2.40 -17.90
CA ASP A 29 10.25 -2.68 -17.58
C ASP A 29 10.66 -4.10 -17.96
N VAL A 30 9.77 -5.08 -17.75
CA VAL A 30 10.06 -6.46 -18.14
C VAL A 30 10.12 -6.60 -19.67
N TYR A 31 9.32 -5.84 -20.43
CA TYR A 31 9.42 -5.81 -21.89
C TYR A 31 10.70 -5.15 -22.38
N ASP A 32 11.14 -4.06 -21.75
CA ASP A 32 12.40 -3.40 -22.06
C ASP A 32 13.60 -4.32 -21.80
N ILE A 33 13.61 -5.00 -20.64
CA ILE A 33 14.61 -6.03 -20.33
C ILE A 33 14.58 -7.14 -21.37
N SER A 34 13.39 -7.62 -21.75
CA SER A 34 13.21 -8.66 -22.76
C SER A 34 13.78 -8.25 -24.12
N TYR A 35 13.60 -6.99 -24.51
CA TYR A 35 14.13 -6.43 -25.75
C TYR A 35 15.66 -6.38 -25.77
N VAL A 36 16.28 -5.87 -24.69
CA VAL A 36 17.74 -5.82 -24.54
C VAL A 36 18.34 -7.23 -24.57
N MET A 37 17.80 -8.14 -23.75
CA MET A 37 18.22 -9.54 -23.71
C MET A 37 18.05 -10.23 -25.07
N GLY A 38 16.95 -9.99 -25.77
CA GLY A 38 16.68 -10.55 -27.10
C GLY A 38 17.69 -10.11 -28.15
N ARG A 39 18.10 -8.83 -28.13
CA ARG A 39 19.17 -8.31 -29.00
C ARG A 39 20.52 -8.97 -28.72
N GLU A 40 20.91 -9.09 -27.46
CA GLU A 40 22.18 -9.73 -27.09
C GLU A 40 22.20 -11.21 -27.48
N LEU A 41 21.11 -11.94 -27.22
CA LEU A 41 20.98 -13.34 -27.62
C LEU A 41 21.06 -13.51 -29.14
N MET A 42 20.47 -12.58 -29.91
CA MET A 42 20.57 -12.59 -31.37
C MET A 42 22.01 -12.33 -31.86
N ALA A 43 22.75 -11.45 -31.16
CA ALA A 43 24.15 -11.17 -31.49
C ALA A 43 25.09 -12.36 -31.24
N LEU A 44 24.74 -13.29 -30.33
CA LEU A 44 25.47 -14.52 -30.09
C LEU A 44 25.34 -15.56 -31.23
N GLY A 45 24.44 -15.32 -32.19
CA GLY A 45 24.26 -16.14 -33.39
C GLY A 45 23.39 -17.38 -33.16
N SER A 46 23.34 -18.25 -34.17
CA SER A 46 22.35 -19.33 -34.29
C SER A 46 22.79 -20.69 -33.70
N ASP A 47 23.66 -20.69 -32.68
CA ASP A 47 24.03 -21.95 -32.01
C ASP A 47 22.78 -22.57 -31.35
N PRO A 48 22.44 -23.84 -31.61
CA PRO A 48 21.28 -24.50 -30.99
C PRO A 48 21.25 -24.40 -29.46
N ARG A 49 22.40 -24.31 -28.80
CA ARG A 49 22.51 -24.12 -27.35
C ARG A 49 22.06 -22.71 -26.93
N VAL A 50 22.36 -21.69 -27.73
CA VAL A 50 21.89 -20.32 -27.51
C VAL A 50 20.38 -20.25 -27.70
N THR A 51 19.84 -20.91 -28.73
CA THR A 51 18.38 -20.98 -28.93
C THR A 51 17.67 -21.70 -27.77
N GLN A 52 18.23 -22.80 -27.26
CA GLN A 52 17.69 -23.46 -26.07
C GLN A 52 17.75 -22.57 -24.83
N LEU A 53 18.83 -21.80 -24.65
CA LEU A 53 18.96 -20.83 -23.57
C LEU A 53 17.96 -19.69 -23.72
N GLN A 54 17.74 -19.19 -24.93
CA GLN A 54 16.75 -18.16 -25.25
C GLN A 54 15.36 -18.59 -24.78
N PHE A 55 14.92 -19.82 -25.08
CA PHE A 55 13.62 -20.30 -24.60
C PHE A 55 13.52 -20.35 -23.07
N LYS A 56 14.61 -20.70 -22.37
CA LYS A 56 14.64 -20.67 -20.89
C LYS A 56 14.57 -19.24 -20.37
N ILE A 57 15.26 -18.30 -21.01
CA ILE A 57 15.23 -16.88 -20.65
C ILE A 57 13.83 -16.30 -20.86
N VAL A 58 13.20 -16.57 -22.01
CA VAL A 58 11.80 -16.19 -22.27
C VAL A 58 10.89 -16.73 -21.16
N ARG A 59 11.05 -18.00 -20.78
CA ARG A 59 10.25 -18.57 -19.70
C ARG A 59 10.44 -17.85 -18.35
N VAL A 60 11.66 -17.44 -18.02
CA VAL A 60 11.94 -16.68 -16.79
C VAL A 60 11.33 -15.27 -16.87
N LEU A 61 11.40 -14.62 -18.04
CA LEU A 61 10.81 -13.30 -18.26
C LEU A 61 9.28 -13.34 -18.17
N GLU A 62 8.62 -14.37 -18.71
CA GLU A 62 7.18 -14.60 -18.53
C GLU A 62 6.78 -14.76 -17.06
N MET A 63 7.58 -15.52 -16.30
CA MET A 63 7.36 -15.69 -14.86
C MET A 63 7.53 -14.37 -14.11
N LEU A 64 8.54 -13.58 -14.48
CA LEU A 64 8.79 -12.26 -13.89
C LEU A 64 7.64 -11.30 -14.21
N GLU A 65 7.19 -11.24 -15.46
CA GLU A 65 6.06 -10.42 -15.89
C GLU A 65 4.80 -10.74 -15.08
N THR A 66 4.51 -12.04 -14.91
CA THR A 66 3.36 -12.49 -14.12
C THR A 66 3.46 -12.01 -12.66
N LEU A 67 4.63 -12.20 -12.02
CA LEU A 67 4.85 -11.77 -10.64
C LEU A 67 4.76 -10.25 -10.46
N VAL A 68 5.33 -9.49 -11.40
CA VAL A 68 5.29 -8.02 -11.37
C VAL A 68 3.86 -7.53 -11.57
N ASN A 69 3.11 -8.12 -12.50
CA ASN A 69 1.75 -7.72 -12.80
C ASN A 69 0.80 -8.05 -11.64
N GLU A 70 0.82 -9.29 -11.14
CA GLU A 70 0.01 -9.71 -9.99
C GLU A 70 0.37 -8.92 -8.73
N GLY A 71 1.66 -8.65 -8.50
CA GLY A 71 2.15 -7.85 -7.40
C GLY A 71 1.61 -6.42 -7.44
N ASN A 72 1.69 -5.77 -8.60
CA ASN A 72 1.19 -4.40 -8.79
C ASN A 72 -0.34 -4.31 -8.61
N LEU A 73 -1.09 -5.28 -9.15
CA LEU A 73 -2.54 -5.35 -8.94
C LEU A 73 -2.90 -5.52 -7.46
N THR A 74 -2.24 -6.46 -6.77
CA THR A 74 -2.47 -6.71 -5.33
C THR A 74 -2.18 -5.47 -4.49
N VAL A 75 -1.09 -4.76 -4.79
CA VAL A 75 -0.71 -3.53 -4.08
C VAL A 75 -1.74 -2.42 -4.31
N GLU A 76 -2.23 -2.26 -5.53
CA GLU A 76 -3.28 -1.28 -5.84
C GLU A 76 -4.61 -1.61 -5.15
N GLU A 77 -5.03 -2.88 -5.15
CA GLU A 77 -6.22 -3.33 -4.43
C GLU A 77 -6.14 -3.03 -2.92
N LEU A 78 -5.01 -3.38 -2.29
CA LEU A 78 -4.77 -3.09 -0.87
C LEU A 78 -4.72 -1.59 -0.58
N ARG A 79 -4.18 -0.77 -1.50
CA ARG A 79 -4.19 0.69 -1.37
C ARG A 79 -5.61 1.23 -1.37
N MET A 80 -6.46 0.76 -2.30
CA MET A 80 -7.87 1.15 -2.37
C MET A 80 -8.64 0.73 -1.11
N GLU A 81 -8.45 -0.51 -0.65
CA GLU A 81 -9.09 -1.00 0.58
C GLU A 81 -8.67 -0.16 1.79
N ARG A 82 -7.36 0.10 1.93
CA ARG A 82 -6.82 0.95 2.98
C ARG A 82 -7.40 2.36 2.95
N ASP A 83 -7.57 2.95 1.77
CA ASP A 83 -8.13 4.30 1.64
C ASP A 83 -9.64 4.34 1.93
N ASN A 84 -10.37 3.28 1.58
CA ASN A 84 -11.79 3.13 1.94
C ASN A 84 -11.97 2.98 3.45
N LEU A 85 -11.18 2.11 4.09
CA LEU A 85 -11.22 1.92 5.54
C LEU A 85 -10.82 3.19 6.29
N ARG A 86 -9.86 3.97 5.77
CA ARG A 86 -9.50 5.26 6.37
C ARG A 86 -10.66 6.25 6.34
N LYS A 87 -11.39 6.33 5.22
CA LYS A 87 -12.59 7.17 5.11
C LYS A 87 -13.71 6.72 6.04
N GLU A 88 -13.94 5.41 6.14
CA GLU A 88 -14.94 4.85 7.05
C GLU A 88 -14.61 5.15 8.52
N VAL A 89 -13.35 4.94 8.92
CA VAL A 89 -12.87 5.27 10.28
C VAL A 89 -12.99 6.76 10.57
N GLU A 90 -12.70 7.62 9.61
CA GLU A 90 -12.87 9.07 9.75
C GLU A 90 -14.36 9.43 9.92
N GLY A 91 -15.25 8.87 9.10
CA GLY A 91 -16.70 9.04 9.22
C GLY A 91 -17.23 8.59 10.59
N LEU A 92 -16.83 7.42 11.06
CA LEU A 92 -17.24 6.92 12.38
C LEU A 92 -16.71 7.79 13.54
N ARG A 93 -15.52 8.38 13.40
CA ARG A 93 -14.98 9.32 14.39
C ARG A 93 -15.75 10.63 14.42
N THR A 94 -16.16 11.16 13.27
CA THR A 94 -16.95 12.38 13.22
C THR A 94 -18.37 12.15 13.75
N GLU A 95 -19.01 11.03 13.37
CA GLU A 95 -20.33 10.64 13.89
C GLU A 95 -20.30 10.31 15.39
N GLY A 96 -19.31 9.56 15.86
CA GLY A 96 -19.13 9.25 17.29
C GLY A 96 -18.84 10.51 18.12
N SER A 97 -18.12 11.48 17.56
CA SER A 97 -17.91 12.77 18.20
C SER A 97 -19.18 13.64 18.20
N ALA A 98 -20.03 13.55 17.19
CA ALA A 98 -21.33 14.22 17.16
C ALA A 98 -22.29 13.60 18.18
N ALA A 99 -22.41 12.26 18.21
CA ALA A 99 -23.22 11.53 19.17
C ALA A 99 -22.78 11.75 20.63
N SER A 100 -21.47 11.92 20.87
CA SER A 100 -20.95 12.25 22.22
C SER A 100 -21.23 13.70 22.64
N ARG A 101 -21.47 14.60 21.67
CA ARG A 101 -21.75 16.02 21.92
C ARG A 101 -23.24 16.32 22.02
N GLU A 102 -24.08 15.41 21.53
CA GLU A 102 -25.53 15.54 21.41
C GLU A 102 -26.31 14.60 22.36
N VAL A 103 -25.68 14.17 23.45
CA VAL A 103 -26.43 13.53 24.55
C VAL A 103 -27.17 14.63 25.32
N ASP A 104 -28.34 15.04 24.82
CA ASP A 104 -29.34 15.78 25.60
C ASP A 104 -29.87 14.84 26.68
N LEU A 105 -29.11 14.75 27.76
CA LEU A 105 -29.52 14.11 28.99
C LEU A 105 -30.62 15.02 29.56
N GLY A 106 -31.87 14.75 29.15
CA GLY A 106 -33.04 15.50 29.61
C GLY A 106 -33.01 15.72 31.13
N PRO A 107 -33.78 16.67 31.67
CA PRO A 107 -33.51 17.32 32.96
C PRO A 107 -33.39 16.40 34.19
N ASP A 108 -33.81 15.13 34.09
CA ASP A 108 -33.72 14.09 35.12
C ASP A 108 -32.57 13.07 34.92
N LYS A 109 -31.60 13.33 34.04
CA LYS A 109 -30.46 12.45 33.78
C LYS A 109 -29.15 13.08 34.22
N MET A 110 -28.46 12.44 35.16
CA MET A 110 -27.18 12.87 35.72
C MET A 110 -26.02 12.05 35.10
N VAL A 111 -24.97 12.72 34.62
CA VAL A 111 -23.71 12.08 34.21
C VAL A 111 -22.95 11.65 35.47
N VAL A 112 -22.57 10.37 35.54
CA VAL A 112 -21.84 9.81 36.68
C VAL A 112 -20.45 9.40 36.23
N ASP A 113 -19.42 9.98 36.85
CA ASP A 113 -18.03 9.53 36.68
C ASP A 113 -17.83 8.21 37.44
N LEU A 114 -17.56 7.14 36.70
CA LEU A 114 -17.32 5.81 37.27
C LEU A 114 -15.91 5.66 37.86
N THR A 115 -15.03 6.64 37.66
CA THR A 115 -13.64 6.65 38.13
C THR A 115 -13.41 7.50 39.38
N ASP A 116 -14.42 8.26 39.83
CA ASP A 116 -14.31 9.10 41.04
C ASP A 116 -14.15 8.22 42.31
N PRO A 117 -12.99 8.29 43.00
CA PRO A 117 -12.73 7.52 44.22
C PRO A 117 -13.64 7.91 45.39
N ASN A 118 -14.19 9.13 45.37
CA ASN A 118 -15.10 9.64 46.40
C ASN A 118 -16.58 9.42 46.04
N ARG A 119 -16.87 8.71 44.94
CA ARG A 119 -18.23 8.43 44.53
C ARG A 119 -18.99 7.69 45.65
N PRO A 120 -20.10 8.25 46.15
CA PRO A 120 -20.97 7.53 47.07
C PRO A 120 -21.45 6.23 46.43
N ARG A 121 -21.29 5.10 47.14
CA ARG A 121 -21.65 3.78 46.59
C ARG A 121 -23.15 3.59 46.37
N PHE A 122 -23.99 4.43 46.98
CA PHE A 122 -25.44 4.36 46.94
C PHE A 122 -26.05 5.73 46.63
N THR A 123 -27.16 5.73 45.89
CA THR A 123 -27.98 6.95 45.70
C THR A 123 -28.88 7.20 46.93
N LEU A 124 -29.31 8.44 47.17
CA LEU A 124 -30.24 8.76 48.27
C LEU A 124 -31.58 8.03 48.14
N GLN A 125 -31.98 7.70 46.91
CA GLN A 125 -33.17 6.91 46.62
C GLN A 125 -33.00 5.48 47.14
N GLU A 126 -31.87 4.83 46.81
CA GLU A 126 -31.53 3.50 47.32
C GLU A 126 -31.42 3.47 48.85
N LEU A 127 -30.92 4.56 49.46
CA LEU A 127 -30.83 4.66 50.92
C LEU A 127 -32.20 4.73 51.58
N ARG A 128 -33.20 5.33 50.91
CA ARG A 128 -34.58 5.41 51.40
C ARG A 128 -35.29 4.06 51.35
N ASP A 129 -34.94 3.21 50.40
CA ASP A 129 -35.54 1.88 50.24
C ASP A 129 -35.00 0.85 51.27
N VAL A 130 -33.91 1.19 51.98
CA VAL A 130 -33.24 0.32 52.96
C VAL A 130 -33.59 0.69 54.42
N LEU A 131 -34.14 1.88 54.66
CA LEU A 131 -34.55 2.38 55.99
C LEU A 131 -36.06 2.19 56.22
#